data_AF-A0ABD1ECT0-F1
#
_entry.id   AF-A0ABD1ECT0-F1
#
_cell.length_a   1.000
_cell.length_b   1.000
_cell.length_c   1.000
_cell.angle_alpha   90.00
_cell.angle_beta   90.00
_cell.angle_gamma   90.00
#
_symmetry.space_group_name_H-M   'P 1'
#
loop_
_entity.id
_entity.type
_entity.pdbx_description
1 polymer ?
#
loop_
_entity_poly.entity_id
_entity_poly.type
_entity_poly.pdbx_seq_one_letter_code
_entity_poly.pdbx_strand_id
1 'polypeptide(L)'
;MSLRSSRATTTTDLSDEGTSSSFHSIDMDTTSADERNEGDVNSESERTRTLTICDVTLCRKCEPAIVRIRGNKNSTTNFLTHLKRKHGDRALQEYYEYKTKKSQEGINQRKTALRRNTTVNLKQNDFEELISRFIVTSMVPFRVVEDEWFVEIFKQLKIDRHGLKVPSKRAVIRDIEKNYRRFKNSTNITNNGSNFVKAFRKFGVNKNLIETSKEMNMFPDEEEQHENEDDSSSDSENCEK
;
A
#
# COMPACT_ATOMS: atom_id res chain seq x y z
N MET A 1 11.58 5.19 -66.05
CA MET A 1 13.00 5.55 -66.25
C MET A 1 13.57 6.08 -64.94
N SER A 2 14.66 5.45 -64.50
CA SER A 2 15.74 5.91 -63.60
C SER A 2 15.46 6.44 -62.18
N LEU A 3 15.84 5.54 -61.26
CA LEU A 3 16.37 5.66 -59.89
C LEU A 3 17.30 6.84 -59.60
N ARG A 4 17.32 7.26 -58.31
CA ARG A 4 18.48 7.57 -57.41
C ARG A 4 17.89 8.22 -56.13
N SER A 5 17.89 7.63 -54.93
CA SER A 5 18.96 7.09 -54.06
C SER A 5 20.09 8.08 -53.79
N SER A 6 20.13 8.62 -52.56
CA SER A 6 21.34 9.13 -51.90
C SER A 6 21.12 9.22 -50.38
N ARG A 7 21.80 8.33 -49.66
CA ARG A 7 22.07 8.36 -48.20
C ARG A 7 23.12 9.43 -47.91
N ALA A 8 23.03 10.08 -46.77
CA ALA A 8 24.14 10.80 -46.15
C ALA A 8 24.40 10.22 -44.75
N THR A 9 25.60 9.69 -44.57
CA THR A 9 26.21 9.24 -43.32
C THR A 9 26.98 10.40 -42.71
N THR A 10 26.74 10.72 -41.44
CA THR A 10 27.58 11.65 -40.67
C THR A 10 28.17 10.89 -39.49
N THR A 11 29.44 10.54 -39.66
CA THR A 11 30.39 10.13 -38.65
C THR A 11 30.90 11.37 -37.94
N THR A 12 30.82 11.43 -36.61
CA THR A 12 31.56 12.43 -35.83
C THR A 12 32.22 11.76 -34.64
N ASP A 13 33.51 12.03 -34.58
CA ASP A 13 34.57 11.40 -33.83
C ASP A 13 34.55 11.68 -32.33
N LEU A 14 35.21 10.72 -31.67
CA LEU A 14 35.64 10.66 -30.29
C LEU A 14 36.75 11.69 -30.01
N SER A 15 36.60 12.41 -28.91
CA SER A 15 37.64 13.12 -28.14
C SER A 15 37.00 13.42 -26.78
N ASP A 16 37.67 13.45 -25.64
CA ASP A 16 39.04 13.17 -25.25
C ASP A 16 39.00 12.84 -23.75
N GLU A 17 40.01 12.13 -23.27
CA GLU A 17 40.17 11.68 -21.89
C GLU A 17 40.35 12.86 -20.93
N GLY A 18 39.55 12.91 -19.86
CA GLY A 18 39.57 13.98 -18.88
C GLY A 18 39.59 13.48 -17.43
N THR A 19 40.71 13.78 -16.76
CA THR A 19 40.85 14.05 -15.32
C THR A 19 40.77 12.89 -14.32
N SER A 20 41.95 12.35 -14.00
CA SER A 20 42.26 11.81 -12.68
C SER A 20 42.44 12.96 -11.67
N SER A 21 41.49 13.13 -10.75
CA SER A 21 41.63 14.02 -9.59
C SER A 21 41.68 13.21 -8.30
N SER A 22 42.82 13.34 -7.65
CA SER A 22 43.16 12.91 -6.29
C SER A 22 42.39 13.72 -5.22
N PHE A 23 42.53 13.28 -3.96
CA PHE A 23 42.14 13.91 -2.68
C PHE A 23 40.66 13.73 -2.27
N HIS A 24 40.30 13.47 -1.01
CA HIS A 24 41.00 13.49 0.26
C HIS A 24 40.23 12.58 1.25
N SER A 25 40.95 11.71 1.99
CA SER A 25 40.41 11.13 3.22
C SER A 25 40.28 12.23 4.27
N ILE A 26 39.08 12.41 4.81
CA ILE A 26 38.86 13.22 6.01
C ILE A 26 38.38 12.25 7.08
N ASP A 27 39.30 11.87 7.95
CA ASP A 27 39.00 11.38 9.30
C ASP A 27 38.40 12.55 10.08
N MET A 28 37.21 12.37 10.65
CA MET A 28 36.61 13.35 11.54
C MET A 28 36.43 12.71 12.91
N ASP A 29 37.34 13.11 13.80
CA ASP A 29 37.41 12.72 15.19
C ASP A 29 36.18 13.12 15.99
N THR A 30 35.85 12.19 16.88
CA THR A 30 35.06 12.35 18.10
C THR A 30 35.48 13.57 18.92
N THR A 31 34.52 14.43 19.27
CA THR A 31 34.61 15.23 20.49
C THR A 31 33.28 15.29 21.23
N SER A 32 33.34 14.75 22.43
CA SER A 32 32.47 14.93 23.58
C SER A 32 32.66 16.32 24.20
N ALA A 33 31.56 16.99 24.56
CA ALA A 33 31.42 17.86 25.74
C ALA A 33 29.91 18.20 25.84
N ASP A 34 29.18 17.74 26.86
CA ASP A 34 29.07 18.40 28.17
C ASP A 34 28.80 19.91 28.04
N GLU A 35 27.52 20.30 28.16
CA GLU A 35 27.19 21.57 28.78
C GLU A 35 25.80 21.52 29.43
N ARG A 36 25.84 21.75 30.74
CA ARG A 36 24.74 21.83 31.68
C ARG A 36 23.99 23.14 31.43
N ASN A 37 22.66 23.10 31.39
CA ASN A 37 21.87 24.30 31.56
C ASN A 37 20.78 24.05 32.61
N GLU A 38 21.16 24.23 33.88
CA GLU A 38 20.24 24.45 34.98
C GLU A 38 19.98 25.94 35.09
N GLY A 39 18.72 26.34 34.92
CA GLY A 39 18.31 27.70 35.20
C GLY A 39 17.08 28.10 34.43
N ASP A 40 15.89 27.83 34.98
CA ASP A 40 14.87 28.87 34.92
C ASP A 40 13.94 28.82 36.13
N VAL A 41 14.24 29.76 37.02
CA VAL A 41 13.43 30.25 38.12
C VAL A 41 12.57 31.36 37.54
N ASN A 42 11.24 31.20 37.45
CA ASN A 42 10.30 32.15 38.06
C ASN A 42 8.82 31.96 37.68
N SER A 43 8.03 32.45 38.63
CA SER A 43 6.72 33.08 38.47
C SER A 43 5.50 32.16 38.50
N GLU A 44 5.16 31.77 39.73
CA GLU A 44 3.77 31.61 40.17
C GLU A 44 2.99 32.92 39.92
N SER A 45 2.54 33.13 38.69
CA SER A 45 1.53 34.14 38.40
C SER A 45 0.21 33.61 38.95
N GLU A 46 -0.29 34.24 40.00
CA GLU A 46 -1.66 34.12 40.50
C GLU A 46 -2.64 34.44 39.38
N ARG A 47 -3.01 33.42 38.60
CA ARG A 47 -4.09 33.51 37.64
C ARG A 47 -5.38 33.50 38.44
N THR A 48 -5.87 34.69 38.77
CA THR A 48 -7.29 34.95 39.07
C THR A 48 -8.11 34.47 37.87
N ARG A 49 -8.41 33.17 37.84
CA ARG A 49 -9.33 32.55 36.90
C ARG A 49 -10.70 33.13 37.20
N THR A 50 -11.06 34.20 36.50
CA THR A 50 -12.45 34.58 36.30
C THR A 50 -13.15 33.36 35.74
N LEU A 51 -13.86 32.63 36.61
CA LEU A 51 -14.61 31.41 36.30
C LEU A 51 -15.75 31.79 35.33
N THR A 52 -15.38 31.86 34.07
CA THR A 52 -16.26 32.10 32.94
C THR A 52 -17.27 30.98 32.86
N ILE A 53 -18.50 31.35 33.24
CA ILE A 53 -19.78 30.87 32.73
C ILE A 53 -19.98 29.35 32.89
N CYS A 54 -20.71 29.00 33.94
CA CYS A 54 -21.33 27.69 34.11
C CYS A 54 -22.26 27.40 32.93
N ASP A 55 -21.90 26.45 32.08
CA ASP A 55 -22.81 25.96 31.05
C ASP A 55 -24.06 25.38 31.73
N VAL A 56 -25.22 25.86 31.29
CA VAL A 56 -26.52 25.41 31.79
C VAL A 56 -27.02 24.30 30.87
N THR A 57 -27.08 23.08 31.41
CA THR A 57 -27.71 21.94 30.73
C THR A 57 -29.16 21.80 31.19
N LEU A 58 -30.05 21.40 30.29
CA LEU A 58 -31.49 21.23 30.59
C LEU A 58 -31.83 19.75 30.70
N CYS A 59 -32.46 19.33 31.80
CA CYS A 59 -32.99 17.97 31.91
C CYS A 59 -34.42 17.92 31.34
N ARG A 60 -34.59 17.22 30.22
CA ARG A 60 -35.89 17.03 29.57
C ARG A 60 -36.73 15.90 30.17
N LYS A 61 -36.15 15.04 31.03
CA LYS A 61 -36.91 13.98 31.73
C LYS A 61 -37.68 14.49 32.95
N CYS A 62 -37.35 15.69 33.43
CA CYS A 62 -38.15 16.38 34.44
C CYS A 62 -39.40 16.94 33.76
N GLU A 63 -40.50 16.19 33.87
CA GLU A 63 -41.82 16.65 33.45
C GLU A 63 -42.69 16.92 34.68
N PRO A 64 -43.58 17.94 34.63
CA PRO A 64 -43.80 18.87 33.52
C PRO A 64 -42.78 20.03 33.44
N ALA A 65 -41.93 20.21 34.46
CA ALA A 65 -41.01 21.35 34.55
C ALA A 65 -39.57 20.98 34.17
N ILE A 66 -39.08 21.53 33.05
CA ILE A 66 -37.69 21.36 32.62
C ILE A 66 -36.73 21.98 33.64
N VAL A 67 -35.88 21.15 34.26
CA VAL A 67 -34.93 21.61 35.29
C VAL A 67 -33.61 22.05 34.65
N ARG A 68 -33.12 23.24 35.03
CA ARG A 68 -31.80 23.78 34.67
C ARG A 68 -30.72 23.23 35.61
N ILE A 69 -29.73 22.54 35.07
CA ILE A 69 -28.59 21.98 35.82
C ILE A 69 -27.34 22.77 35.45
N ARG A 70 -26.78 23.45 36.46
CA ARG A 70 -25.52 24.21 36.31
C ARG A 70 -24.33 23.26 36.48
N GLY A 71 -23.35 23.36 35.59
CA GLY A 71 -22.13 22.55 35.66
C GLY A 71 -21.01 23.09 34.78
N ASN A 72 -19.84 22.48 34.91
CA ASN A 72 -18.73 22.70 33.97
C ASN A 72 -18.97 21.83 32.73
N LYS A 73 -18.71 22.34 31.53
CA LYS A 73 -18.82 21.61 30.25
C LYS A 73 -18.08 20.26 30.25
N ASN A 74 -16.97 20.19 30.98
CA ASN A 74 -16.13 19.00 31.07
C ASN A 74 -16.51 18.08 32.24
N SER A 75 -17.46 18.49 33.09
CA SER A 75 -17.89 17.72 34.27
C SER A 75 -19.36 17.38 34.17
N THR A 76 -19.65 16.07 34.14
CA THR A 76 -21.03 15.57 34.09
C THR A 76 -21.57 15.22 35.48
N THR A 77 -20.82 15.47 36.55
CA THR A 77 -21.16 15.01 37.91
C THR A 77 -22.51 15.53 38.37
N ASN A 78 -22.75 16.83 38.23
CA ASN A 78 -24.02 17.45 38.64
C ASN A 78 -25.22 16.88 37.87
N PHE A 79 -25.04 16.61 36.57
CA PHE A 79 -26.07 16.00 35.73
C PHE A 79 -26.35 14.54 36.13
N LEU A 80 -25.31 13.75 36.41
CA LEU A 80 -25.46 12.37 36.85
C LEU A 80 -26.11 12.27 38.22
N THR A 81 -25.73 13.15 39.15
CA THR A 81 -26.37 13.24 40.46
C THR A 81 -27.84 13.63 40.33
N HIS A 82 -28.18 14.58 39.44
CA HIS A 82 -29.57 14.92 39.15
C HIS A 82 -30.35 13.72 38.58
N LEU A 83 -29.81 13.05 37.55
CA LEU A 83 -30.43 11.87 36.95
C LEU A 83 -30.73 10.79 38.00
N LYS A 84 -29.75 10.44 38.83
CA LYS A 84 -29.91 9.43 39.88
C LYS A 84 -30.98 9.82 40.90
N ARG A 85 -30.99 11.09 41.35
CA ARG A 85 -31.92 11.56 42.39
C ARG A 85 -33.35 11.77 41.89
N LYS A 86 -33.55 12.23 40.66
CA LYS A 86 -34.87 12.60 40.12
C LYS A 86 -35.49 11.55 39.19
N HIS A 87 -34.67 10.73 38.53
CA HIS A 87 -35.13 9.77 37.52
C HIS A 87 -34.71 8.32 37.82
N GLY A 88 -34.05 8.09 38.97
CA GLY A 88 -33.63 6.76 39.42
C GLY A 88 -32.46 6.18 38.63
N ASP A 89 -32.07 4.96 39.00
CA ASP A 89 -30.88 4.29 38.44
C ASP A 89 -31.06 3.87 36.97
N ARG A 90 -32.31 3.60 36.53
CA ARG A 90 -32.59 3.26 35.14
C ARG A 90 -32.20 4.39 34.17
N ALA A 91 -32.52 5.63 34.50
CA ALA A 91 -32.15 6.78 33.67
C ALA A 91 -30.64 7.04 33.66
N LEU A 92 -29.97 6.71 34.76
CA LEU A 92 -28.52 6.79 34.86
C LEU A 92 -27.83 5.72 33.98
N GLN A 93 -28.38 4.51 33.93
CA GLN A 93 -27.88 3.44 33.07
C GLN A 93 -28.00 3.78 31.59
N GLU A 94 -29.17 4.28 31.15
CA GLU A 94 -29.39 4.74 29.76
C GLU A 94 -28.35 5.81 29.34
N TYR A 95 -27.97 6.71 30.26
CA TYR A 95 -26.93 7.69 29.99
C TYR A 95 -25.56 7.05 29.75
N TYR A 96 -25.18 6.03 30.53
CA TYR A 96 -23.91 5.33 30.33
C TYR A 96 -23.86 4.57 29.00
N GLU A 97 -24.96 3.92 28.63
CA GLU A 97 -25.11 3.24 27.34
C GLU A 97 -25.01 4.23 26.16
N TYR A 98 -25.64 5.39 26.29
CA TYR A 98 -25.49 6.47 25.31
C TYR A 98 -24.02 6.93 25.20
N LYS A 99 -23.33 7.10 26.33
CA LYS A 99 -21.93 7.55 26.37
C LYS A 99 -21.00 6.55 25.69
N THR A 100 -21.18 5.25 25.91
CA THR A 100 -20.37 4.19 25.28
C THR A 100 -20.61 4.15 23.77
N LYS A 101 -21.88 4.18 23.34
CA LYS A 101 -22.26 4.21 21.91
C LYS A 101 -21.68 5.42 21.18
N LYS A 102 -21.80 6.61 21.77
CA LYS A 102 -21.28 7.86 21.18
C LYS A 102 -19.74 7.87 21.11
N SER A 103 -19.05 7.25 22.07
CA SER A 103 -17.59 7.09 22.02
C SER A 103 -17.17 6.25 20.83
N GLN A 104 -17.87 5.15 20.56
CA GLN A 104 -17.61 4.28 19.40
C GLN A 104 -17.92 4.98 18.07
N GLU A 105 -19.03 5.71 17.99
CA GLU A 105 -19.40 6.48 16.79
C GLU A 105 -18.41 7.62 16.51
N GLY A 106 -17.94 8.32 17.54
CA GLY A 106 -16.94 9.39 17.42
C GLY A 106 -15.58 8.90 16.90
N ILE A 107 -15.19 7.66 17.23
CA ILE A 107 -13.98 7.02 16.66
C ILE A 107 -14.15 6.78 15.16
N ASN A 108 -15.35 6.42 14.71
CA ASN A 108 -15.62 6.16 13.30
C ASN A 108 -15.79 7.45 12.49
N GLN A 109 -16.40 8.51 13.05
CA GLN A 109 -16.52 9.81 12.39
C GLN A 109 -15.19 10.60 12.34
N ARG A 110 -14.29 10.41 13.32
CA ARG A 110 -12.92 10.97 13.26
C ARG A 110 -12.02 10.26 12.24
N LYS A 111 -12.41 9.12 11.69
CA LYS A 111 -11.71 8.50 10.56
C LYS A 111 -12.08 9.14 9.22
N THR A 112 -13.25 9.77 9.11
CA THR A 112 -13.71 10.39 7.86
C THR A 112 -13.49 11.90 7.80
N ALA A 113 -13.59 12.63 8.92
CA ALA A 113 -13.40 14.09 8.96
C ALA A 113 -11.94 14.54 9.09
N LEU A 114 -11.01 13.59 9.06
CA LEU A 114 -9.62 13.80 9.40
C LEU A 114 -8.74 13.36 8.23
N ARG A 115 -8.94 14.03 7.10
CA ARG A 115 -7.88 14.33 6.12
C ARG A 115 -6.83 15.21 6.80
N ARG A 116 -6.19 14.65 7.84
CA ARG A 116 -4.84 15.01 8.25
C ARG A 116 -4.05 15.05 6.95
N ASN A 117 -3.30 16.12 6.76
CA ASN A 117 -2.13 16.11 5.90
C ASN A 117 -1.20 15.03 6.43
N THR A 118 -1.48 13.77 6.10
CA THR A 118 -0.58 12.67 6.36
C THR A 118 0.57 12.95 5.42
N THR A 119 1.67 13.43 5.97
CA THR A 119 2.93 13.54 5.25
C THR A 119 3.29 12.12 4.83
N VAL A 120 2.95 11.74 3.61
CA VAL A 120 3.30 10.44 3.06
C VAL A 120 4.81 10.49 2.82
N ASN A 121 5.56 9.77 3.65
CA ASN A 121 6.99 9.59 3.46
C ASN A 121 7.16 8.45 2.43
N LEU A 122 7.04 8.80 1.15
CA LEU A 122 7.22 7.86 0.04
C LEU A 122 8.68 7.88 -0.38
N LYS A 123 9.32 6.71 -0.45
CA LYS A 123 10.69 6.58 -0.95
C LYS A 123 10.69 6.57 -2.47
N GLN A 124 11.81 6.97 -3.08
CA GLN A 124 11.98 6.97 -4.54
C GLN A 124 11.72 5.60 -5.16
N ASN A 125 12.26 4.52 -4.57
CA ASN A 125 12.07 3.17 -5.10
C ASN A 125 10.59 2.74 -5.10
N ASP A 126 9.84 3.10 -4.06
CA ASP A 126 8.41 2.76 -3.96
C ASP A 126 7.59 3.59 -4.98
N PHE A 127 7.99 4.84 -5.21
CA PHE A 127 7.40 5.69 -6.25
C PHE A 127 7.63 5.14 -7.66
N GLU A 128 8.86 4.70 -7.96
CA GLU A 128 9.20 4.07 -9.25
C GLU A 128 8.40 2.77 -9.46
N GLU A 129 8.28 1.94 -8.42
CA GLU A 129 7.49 0.70 -8.47
C GLU A 129 6.01 0.98 -8.78
N LEU A 130 5.43 2.03 -8.20
CA LEU A 130 4.04 2.44 -8.50
C LEU A 130 3.87 2.86 -9.95
N ILE A 131 4.84 3.59 -10.52
CA ILE A 131 4.82 3.98 -11.94
C ILE A 131 4.97 2.74 -12.84
N SER A 132 5.94 1.87 -12.57
CA SER A 132 6.10 0.60 -13.30
C SER A 132 4.82 -0.22 -13.28
N ARG A 133 4.18 -0.34 -12.10
CA ARG A 133 2.92 -1.07 -11.93
C ARG A 133 1.77 -0.45 -12.70
N PHE A 134 1.64 0.88 -12.67
CA PHE A 134 0.62 1.60 -13.46
C PHE A 134 0.78 1.29 -14.96
N ILE A 135 2.00 1.39 -15.49
CA ILE A 135 2.29 1.15 -16.91
C ILE A 135 1.93 -0.27 -17.32
N VAL A 136 2.35 -1.27 -16.54
CA VAL A 136 2.06 -2.69 -16.81
C VAL A 136 0.56 -2.98 -16.70
N THR A 137 -0.10 -2.48 -15.65
CA THR A 137 -1.52 -2.79 -15.40
C THR A 137 -2.43 -2.11 -16.43
N SER A 138 -2.11 -0.89 -16.83
CA SER A 138 -2.88 -0.12 -17.80
C SER A 138 -2.45 -0.36 -19.25
N MET A 139 -1.46 -1.23 -19.48
CA MET A 139 -0.92 -1.56 -20.82
C MET A 139 -0.51 -0.32 -21.62
N VAL A 140 0.02 0.70 -20.94
CA VAL A 140 0.41 1.97 -21.56
C VAL A 140 1.81 1.82 -22.18
N PRO A 141 2.09 2.41 -23.36
CA PRO A 141 3.44 2.38 -23.93
C PRO A 141 4.47 3.03 -23.00
N PHE A 142 5.67 2.41 -22.88
CA PHE A 142 6.75 2.93 -22.02
C PHE A 142 7.21 4.36 -22.36
N ARG A 143 6.90 4.86 -23.56
CA ARG A 143 7.23 6.23 -23.96
C ARG A 143 6.50 7.29 -23.12
N VAL A 144 5.39 6.93 -22.47
CA VAL A 144 4.57 7.87 -21.69
C VAL A 144 5.34 8.56 -20.57
N VAL A 145 6.35 7.91 -19.96
CA VAL A 145 7.08 8.51 -18.83
C VAL A 145 8.03 9.63 -19.24
N GLU A 146 8.33 9.72 -20.54
CA GLU A 146 9.13 10.79 -21.14
C GLU A 146 8.25 11.82 -21.85
N ASP A 147 6.93 11.61 -21.88
CA ASP A 147 5.99 12.56 -22.46
C ASP A 147 5.94 13.84 -21.61
N GLU A 148 5.94 14.99 -22.28
CA GLU A 148 6.00 16.30 -21.63
C GLU A 148 4.81 16.54 -20.70
N TRP A 149 3.60 16.14 -21.11
CA TRP A 149 2.39 16.32 -20.30
C TRP A 149 2.40 15.41 -19.07
N PHE A 150 2.90 14.19 -19.23
CA PHE A 150 3.06 13.27 -18.11
C PHE A 150 4.02 13.87 -17.06
N VAL A 151 5.17 14.39 -17.48
CA VAL A 151 6.14 15.02 -16.58
C VAL A 151 5.58 16.30 -15.94
N GLU A 152 4.86 17.11 -16.69
CA GLU A 152 4.27 18.37 -16.19
C GLU A 152 3.21 18.13 -15.10
N ILE A 153 2.44 17.03 -15.16
CA ILE A 153 1.53 16.64 -14.07
C ILE A 153 2.29 16.49 -12.74
N PHE A 154 3.42 15.77 -12.75
CA PHE A 154 4.22 15.55 -11.54
C PHE A 154 4.89 16.82 -11.02
N LYS A 155 5.29 17.71 -11.94
CA LYS A 155 5.84 19.03 -11.61
C LYS A 155 4.80 19.93 -10.95
N GLN A 156 3.55 19.93 -11.44
CA GLN A 156 2.44 20.66 -10.80
C GLN A 156 2.12 20.12 -9.41
N LEU A 157 2.25 18.80 -9.21
CA LEU A 157 2.14 18.14 -7.91
C LEU A 157 3.34 18.39 -6.99
N LYS A 158 4.41 19.03 -7.49
CA LYS A 158 5.63 19.38 -6.75
C LYS A 158 6.30 18.18 -6.09
N ILE A 159 6.34 17.03 -6.78
CA ILE A 159 6.96 15.80 -6.25
C ILE A 159 8.45 15.98 -5.92
N ASP A 160 9.13 16.91 -6.61
CA ASP A 160 10.54 17.22 -6.37
C ASP A 160 10.78 17.74 -4.94
N ARG A 161 9.78 18.42 -4.33
CA ARG A 161 9.86 18.88 -2.93
C ARG A 161 9.89 17.72 -1.93
N HIS A 162 9.44 16.55 -2.36
CA HIS A 162 9.49 15.32 -1.58
C HIS A 162 10.75 14.49 -1.89
N GLY A 163 11.68 15.01 -2.69
CA GLY A 163 12.88 14.29 -3.12
C GLY A 163 12.59 13.17 -4.13
N LEU A 164 11.40 13.18 -4.72
CA LEU A 164 10.98 12.19 -5.72
C LEU A 164 11.22 12.70 -7.13
N LYS A 165 11.63 11.80 -8.03
CA LYS A 165 11.89 12.12 -9.44
C LYS A 165 11.16 11.13 -10.34
N VAL A 166 10.61 11.62 -11.45
CA VAL A 166 9.99 10.75 -12.46
C VAL A 166 11.08 9.84 -13.07
N PRO A 167 10.88 8.50 -13.11
CA PRO A 167 11.85 7.59 -13.69
C PRO A 167 11.91 7.75 -15.21
N SER A 168 13.12 7.63 -15.76
CA SER A 168 13.30 7.52 -17.22
C SER A 168 12.68 6.24 -17.75
N LYS A 169 12.38 6.20 -19.05
CA LYS A 169 11.90 4.99 -19.73
C LYS A 169 12.81 3.78 -19.51
N ARG A 170 14.13 3.98 -19.59
CA ARG A 170 15.12 2.91 -19.33
C ARG A 170 15.10 2.42 -17.88
N ALA A 171 14.81 3.28 -16.92
CA ALA A 171 14.67 2.87 -15.52
C ALA A 171 13.43 1.99 -15.32
N VAL A 172 12.28 2.41 -15.87
CA VAL A 172 11.03 1.64 -15.84
C VAL A 172 11.20 0.26 -16.48
N ILE A 173 11.80 0.19 -17.69
CA ILE A 173 12.02 -1.10 -18.37
C ILE A 173 12.89 -2.03 -17.52
N ARG A 174 14.00 -1.52 -16.95
CA ARG A 174 14.89 -2.33 -16.09
C ARG A 174 14.17 -2.83 -14.83
N ASP A 175 13.34 -1.98 -14.23
CA ASP A 175 12.55 -2.35 -13.04
C ASP A 175 11.53 -3.44 -13.37
N ILE A 176 10.79 -3.31 -14.48
CA ILE A 176 9.83 -4.31 -14.94
C ILE A 176 10.54 -5.65 -15.24
N GLU A 177 11.66 -5.63 -15.97
CA GLU A 177 12.42 -6.86 -16.23
C GLU A 177 12.95 -7.51 -14.94
N LYS A 178 13.41 -6.70 -13.99
CA LYS A 178 13.87 -7.18 -12.68
C LYS A 178 12.72 -7.83 -11.92
N ASN A 179 11.55 -7.22 -11.91
CA ASN A 179 10.35 -7.77 -11.27
C ASN A 179 9.85 -9.02 -11.99
N TYR A 180 9.90 -9.06 -13.32
CA TYR A 180 9.61 -10.26 -14.11
C TYR A 180 10.58 -11.40 -13.80
N ARG A 181 11.90 -11.14 -13.71
CA ARG A 181 12.90 -12.14 -13.30
C ARG A 181 12.62 -12.68 -11.90
N ARG A 182 12.27 -11.81 -10.94
CA ARG A 182 11.88 -12.21 -9.59
C ARG A 182 10.64 -13.08 -9.61
N PHE A 183 9.60 -12.67 -10.33
CA PHE A 183 8.37 -13.44 -10.47
C PHE A 183 8.63 -14.78 -11.12
N LYS A 184 9.36 -14.82 -12.24
CA LYS A 184 9.77 -16.06 -12.93
C LYS A 184 10.53 -17.01 -11.99
N ASN A 185 11.46 -16.49 -11.20
CA ASN A 185 12.21 -17.29 -10.24
C ASN A 185 11.33 -17.76 -9.07
N SER A 186 10.31 -16.99 -8.69
CA SER A 186 9.31 -17.36 -7.68
C SER A 186 8.25 -18.32 -8.21
N THR A 187 7.92 -18.26 -9.51
CA THR A 187 7.00 -19.16 -10.23
C THR A 187 7.68 -20.37 -10.81
N ASN A 188 9.02 -20.46 -10.68
CA ASN A 188 9.65 -21.72 -10.36
C ASN A 188 9.25 -22.18 -8.94
N ILE A 189 7.98 -21.91 -8.51
CA ILE A 189 7.06 -22.91 -7.98
C ILE A 189 7.63 -24.24 -8.41
N THR A 190 8.22 -24.87 -7.41
CA THR A 190 8.77 -26.21 -7.42
C THR A 190 8.13 -26.98 -8.54
N ASN A 191 8.94 -27.58 -9.42
CA ASN A 191 8.49 -28.58 -10.37
C ASN A 191 7.67 -29.59 -9.56
N ASN A 192 6.37 -29.32 -9.43
CA ASN A 192 5.50 -30.02 -8.51
C ASN A 192 5.35 -31.41 -9.08
N GLY A 193 5.36 -31.53 -10.42
CA GLY A 193 5.61 -32.79 -11.10
C GLY A 193 6.83 -33.55 -10.55
N SER A 194 8.00 -32.92 -10.40
CA SER A 194 9.19 -33.59 -9.83
C SER A 194 9.03 -33.96 -8.36
N ASN A 195 8.41 -33.11 -7.52
CA ASN A 195 8.15 -33.45 -6.12
C ASN A 195 7.05 -34.52 -5.97
N PHE A 196 6.02 -34.51 -6.82
CA PHE A 196 4.98 -35.54 -6.90
C PHE A 196 5.56 -36.84 -7.43
N VAL A 197 6.42 -36.84 -8.45
CA VAL A 197 7.11 -38.04 -8.96
C VAL A 197 8.10 -38.59 -7.92
N LYS A 198 8.80 -37.72 -7.17
CA LYS A 198 9.66 -38.15 -6.05
C LYS A 198 8.83 -38.73 -4.90
N ALA A 199 7.69 -38.11 -4.57
CA ALA A 199 6.77 -38.63 -3.56
C ALA A 199 6.15 -39.96 -4.00
N PHE A 200 5.73 -40.10 -5.26
CA PHE A 200 5.26 -41.36 -5.84
C PHE A 200 6.34 -42.43 -5.89
N ARG A 201 7.60 -42.08 -6.17
CA ARG A 201 8.70 -43.06 -6.11
C ARG A 201 9.01 -43.49 -4.67
N LYS A 202 8.87 -42.60 -3.69
CA LYS A 202 9.22 -42.85 -2.28
C LYS A 202 8.08 -43.49 -1.48
N PHE A 203 6.84 -43.13 -1.79
CA PHE A 203 5.64 -43.48 -1.03
C PHE A 203 4.52 -44.07 -1.90
N GLY A 204 4.69 -44.08 -3.23
CA GLY A 204 3.74 -44.74 -4.12
C GLY A 204 3.75 -46.25 -3.86
N VAL A 205 2.59 -46.86 -4.10
CA VAL A 205 2.32 -48.26 -3.81
C VAL A 205 3.34 -49.15 -4.54
N ASN A 206 4.05 -49.99 -3.80
CA ASN A 206 4.93 -51.00 -4.38
C ASN A 206 4.09 -51.88 -5.31
N LYS A 207 4.49 -52.00 -6.59
CA LYS A 207 3.76 -52.81 -7.59
C LYS A 207 3.52 -54.25 -7.14
N ASN A 208 4.40 -54.78 -6.29
CA ASN A 208 4.30 -56.12 -5.71
C ASN A 208 3.08 -56.31 -4.79
N LEU A 209 2.44 -55.25 -4.30
CA LEU A 209 1.23 -55.31 -3.48
C LEU A 209 -0.06 -55.30 -4.33
N ILE A 210 0.02 -54.90 -5.60
CA ILE A 210 -1.15 -54.80 -6.49
C ILE A 210 -1.43 -56.14 -7.17
N GLU A 211 -0.41 -56.95 -7.45
CA GLU A 211 -0.59 -58.29 -8.04
C GLU A 211 -1.42 -59.24 -7.18
N THR A 212 -1.46 -59.05 -5.85
CA THR A 212 -2.29 -59.86 -4.95
C THR A 212 -3.78 -59.49 -4.97
N SER A 213 -4.16 -58.39 -5.63
CA SER A 213 -5.56 -57.93 -5.73
C SER A 213 -6.20 -58.14 -7.10
N LYS A 214 -5.45 -58.68 -8.07
CA LYS A 214 -5.89 -58.82 -9.46
C LYS A 214 -6.75 -60.06 -9.74
N GLU A 215 -7.03 -60.90 -8.74
CA GLU A 215 -7.84 -62.12 -8.91
C GLU A 215 -9.37 -61.94 -8.75
N MET A 216 -9.89 -60.73 -8.52
CA MET A 216 -11.33 -60.56 -8.21
C MET A 216 -12.15 -59.62 -9.10
N ASN A 217 -11.64 -59.05 -10.19
CA ASN A 217 -12.47 -58.24 -11.09
C ASN A 217 -12.53 -58.82 -12.51
N MET A 218 -13.47 -59.75 -12.65
CA MET A 218 -14.03 -60.22 -13.91
C MET A 218 -15.14 -59.24 -14.32
N PHE A 219 -14.78 -58.18 -15.05
CA PHE A 219 -15.75 -57.34 -15.77
C PHE A 219 -15.47 -57.46 -17.27
N PRO A 220 -16.49 -57.69 -18.12
CA PRO A 220 -16.29 -57.91 -19.55
C PRO A 220 -15.85 -56.62 -20.26
N ASP A 221 -14.93 -56.77 -21.20
CA ASP A 221 -14.49 -55.73 -22.14
C ASP A 221 -15.70 -55.14 -22.90
N GLU A 222 -15.94 -53.84 -22.76
CA GLU A 222 -16.68 -53.05 -23.74
C GLU A 222 -15.67 -52.32 -24.62
N GLU A 223 -15.59 -52.75 -25.88
CA GLU A 223 -14.80 -52.15 -26.94
C GLU A 223 -15.38 -50.77 -27.31
N GLU A 224 -14.87 -49.69 -26.71
CA GLU A 224 -15.14 -48.34 -27.21
C GLU A 224 -14.13 -47.96 -28.31
N GLN A 225 -14.62 -48.00 -29.55
CA GLN A 225 -14.00 -47.41 -30.72
C GLN A 225 -14.15 -45.88 -30.63
N HIS A 226 -13.08 -45.16 -30.30
CA HIS A 226 -13.07 -43.70 -30.41
C HIS A 226 -12.25 -43.30 -31.64
N GLU A 227 -12.96 -42.85 -32.66
CA GLU A 227 -12.43 -42.26 -33.87
C GLU A 227 -11.67 -40.97 -33.53
N ASN A 228 -10.48 -40.81 -34.11
CA ASN A 228 -9.70 -39.59 -34.05
C ASN A 228 -10.19 -38.67 -35.16
N GLU A 229 -10.82 -37.55 -34.80
CA GLU A 229 -11.08 -36.46 -35.74
C GLU A 229 -9.83 -35.58 -35.84
N ASP A 230 -9.28 -35.55 -37.06
CA ASP A 230 -8.20 -34.68 -37.52
C ASP A 230 -8.65 -33.21 -37.48
N ASP A 231 -8.13 -32.40 -36.53
CA ASP A 231 -8.35 -30.95 -36.55
C ASP A 231 -7.27 -30.25 -37.38
N SER A 232 -7.72 -29.79 -38.54
CA SER A 232 -7.00 -29.13 -39.61
C SER A 232 -6.46 -27.74 -39.21
N SER A 233 -5.13 -27.64 -39.20
CA SER A 233 -4.37 -26.38 -39.23
C SER A 233 -4.74 -25.51 -40.43
N SER A 234 -5.28 -24.32 -40.18
CA SER A 234 -5.40 -23.26 -41.20
C SER A 234 -4.45 -22.09 -40.89
N ASP A 235 -3.33 -22.09 -41.59
CA ASP A 235 -2.42 -20.95 -41.73
C ASP A 235 -3.08 -19.87 -42.63
N SER A 236 -3.24 -18.67 -42.09
CA SER A 236 -3.55 -17.45 -42.85
C SER A 236 -3.04 -16.25 -42.05
N GLU A 237 -2.56 -15.16 -42.61
CA GLU A 237 -2.10 -14.81 -43.94
C GLU A 237 -1.24 -13.56 -43.71
N ASN A 238 -0.13 -13.46 -44.43
CA ASN A 238 0.81 -12.35 -44.37
C ASN A 238 0.13 -11.08 -44.94
N CYS A 239 0.04 -9.99 -44.17
CA CYS A 239 -0.46 -8.71 -44.68
C CYS A 239 0.67 -7.65 -44.60
N GLU A 240 1.30 -7.43 -45.75
CA GLU A 240 2.21 -6.31 -46.02
C GLU A 240 1.44 -5.01 -46.23
N LYS A 241 1.94 -3.91 -45.64
CA LYS A 241 1.94 -2.56 -46.24
C LYS A 241 2.92 -1.64 -45.53
#